data_AF-A0A510PID9-F1
#
_entry.id   AF-A0A510PID9-F1
#
_cell.length_a   1.000
_cell.length_b   1.000
_cell.length_c   1.000
_cell.angle_alpha   90.00
_cell.angle_beta   90.00
_cell.angle_gamma   90.00
#
_symmetry.space_group_name_H-M   'P 1'
#
loop_
_entity.id
_entity.type
_entity.pdbx_description
1 polymer ?
#
loop_
_entity_poly.entity_id
_entity_poly.type
_entity_poly.pdbx_seq_one_letter_code
_entity_poly.pdbx_strand_id
1 'polypeptide(L)'
;MKFEEIQEILNRQLLKLENRCLNDTEQLLLRGLWQKKNYQEIAQENGYSSGYLANVVAPGLYYRVSQLIGEPINKKNFYLDYNLILPTPHRFSIAVRNISKMIVQNTQMLLFPIILIII
;
A
#
# COMPACT_ATOMS: atom_id res chain seq x y z
N MET A 1 -16.27 -3.38 11.46
CA MET A 1 -14.88 -3.84 11.32
C MET A 1 -14.00 -2.99 12.21
N LYS A 2 -13.13 -3.59 13.03
CA LYS A 2 -12.19 -2.82 13.87
C LYS A 2 -11.01 -2.34 13.02
N PHE A 3 -10.40 -1.23 13.43
CA PHE A 3 -9.23 -0.67 12.73
C PHE A 3 -8.08 -1.68 12.63
N GLU A 4 -7.90 -2.45 13.70
CA GLU A 4 -6.84 -3.45 13.83
C GLU A 4 -6.94 -4.55 12.76
N GLU A 5 -8.16 -4.98 12.40
CA GLU A 5 -8.40 -5.96 11.33
C GLU A 5 -7.98 -5.42 9.96
N ILE A 6 -8.29 -4.15 9.69
CA ILE A 6 -7.94 -3.47 8.43
C ILE A 6 -6.43 -3.29 8.33
N GLN A 7 -5.80 -2.85 9.41
CA GLN A 7 -4.35 -2.71 9.49
C GLN A 7 -3.65 -4.05 9.24
N GLU A 8 -4.15 -5.13 9.84
CA GLU A 8 -3.58 -6.47 9.67
C GLU A 8 -3.72 -6.98 8.22
N ILE A 9 -4.88 -6.77 7.59
CA ILE A 9 -5.09 -7.11 6.18
C ILE A 9 -4.14 -6.32 5.29
N LEU A 10 -4.04 -5.00 5.47
CA LEU A 10 -3.11 -4.15 4.71
C LEU A 10 -1.66 -4.59 4.88
N ASN A 11 -1.21 -4.84 6.11
CA ASN A 11 0.14 -5.32 6.38
C ASN A 11 0.43 -6.65 5.67
N ARG A 12 -0.49 -7.63 5.75
CA ARG A 12 -0.33 -8.91 5.04
C ARG A 12 -0.21 -8.72 3.53
N GLN A 13 -1.03 -7.85 2.94
CA GLN A 13 -1.03 -7.64 1.49
C GLN A 13 0.22 -6.87 1.04
N LEU A 14 0.62 -5.82 1.76
CA LEU A 14 1.85 -5.07 1.48
C LEU A 14 3.10 -5.91 1.66
N LEU A 15 3.12 -6.80 2.67
CA LEU A 15 4.22 -7.75 2.85
C LEU A 15 4.34 -8.69 1.65
N LYS A 16 3.22 -9.13 1.06
CA LYS A 16 3.25 -9.96 -0.16
C LYS A 16 3.67 -9.19 -1.41
N LEU A 17 3.21 -7.94 -1.55
CA LEU A 17 3.46 -7.13 -2.75
C LEU A 17 4.87 -6.51 -2.78
N GLU A 18 5.34 -5.99 -1.65
CA GLU A 18 6.53 -5.14 -1.56
C GLU A 18 7.56 -5.66 -0.55
N ASN A 19 7.30 -6.81 0.09
CA ASN A 19 8.11 -7.33 1.20
C ASN A 19 8.27 -6.32 2.36
N ARG A 20 7.29 -5.44 2.54
CA ARG A 20 7.31 -4.37 3.56
C ARG A 20 5.93 -4.07 4.10
N CYS A 21 5.77 -4.11 5.42
CA CYS A 21 4.55 -3.66 6.10
C CYS A 21 4.39 -2.13 6.07
N LEU A 22 3.32 -1.62 6.68
CA LEU A 22 3.20 -0.21 7.05
C LEU A 22 4.23 0.11 8.14
N ASN A 23 4.99 1.18 7.98
CA ASN A 23 5.82 1.73 9.05
C ASN A 23 4.97 2.50 10.09
N ASP A 24 5.57 2.88 11.19
CA ASP A 24 4.84 3.50 12.32
C ASP A 24 4.11 4.79 11.91
N THR A 25 4.76 5.64 11.11
CA THR A 25 4.16 6.89 10.64
C THR A 25 3.01 6.65 9.65
N GLU A 26 3.11 5.64 8.79
CA GLU A 26 2.04 5.22 7.89
C GLU A 26 0.86 4.62 8.67
N GLN A 27 1.12 3.81 9.70
CA GLN A 27 0.08 3.25 10.57
C GLN A 27 -0.67 4.34 11.34
N LEU A 28 0.07 5.31 11.86
CA LEU A 28 -0.47 6.46 12.57
C LEU A 28 -1.32 7.33 11.65
N LEU A 29 -0.83 7.60 10.43
CA LEU A 29 -1.60 8.33 9.42
C LEU A 29 -2.88 7.55 9.07
N LEU A 30 -2.78 6.24 8.80
CA LEU A 30 -3.92 5.37 8.53
C LEU A 30 -4.96 5.42 9.66
N ARG A 31 -4.51 5.37 10.94
CA ARG A 31 -5.39 5.48 12.12
C ARG A 31 -6.08 6.82 12.21
N GLY A 32 -5.34 7.91 11.99
CA GLY A 32 -5.90 9.26 11.99
C GLY A 32 -6.95 9.45 10.89
N LEU A 33 -6.67 8.96 9.69
CA LEU A 33 -7.62 8.97 8.56
C LEU A 33 -8.86 8.11 8.88
N TRP A 34 -8.70 6.94 9.49
CA TRP A 34 -9.82 6.12 9.96
C TRP A 34 -10.71 6.87 10.98
N GLN A 35 -10.09 7.68 11.84
CA GLN A 35 -10.78 8.53 12.82
C GLN A 35 -11.34 9.85 12.22
N LYS A 36 -11.28 10.03 10.90
CA LYS A 36 -11.69 11.25 10.19
C LYS A 36 -10.90 12.51 10.57
N LYS A 37 -9.69 12.36 11.10
CA LYS A 37 -8.80 13.47 11.41
C LYS A 37 -8.12 13.99 10.15
N ASN A 38 -7.86 15.29 10.13
CA ASN A 38 -7.08 15.93 9.09
C ASN A 38 -5.56 15.85 9.41
N TYR A 39 -4.71 16.12 8.42
CA TYR A 39 -3.26 15.99 8.61
C TYR A 39 -2.68 16.91 9.69
N GLN A 40 -3.29 18.07 9.94
CA GLN A 40 -2.84 18.98 10.98
C GLN A 40 -3.14 18.39 12.37
N GLU A 41 -4.33 17.84 12.59
CA GLU A 41 -4.70 17.17 13.83
C GLU A 41 -3.78 15.97 14.11
N ILE A 42 -3.58 15.12 13.10
CA ILE A 42 -2.71 13.94 13.20
C ILE A 42 -1.27 14.36 13.52
N ALA A 43 -0.77 15.38 12.83
CA ALA A 43 0.59 15.89 13.03
C ALA A 43 0.79 16.45 14.44
N GLN A 44 -0.14 17.29 14.89
CA GLN A 44 -0.09 17.92 16.21
C GLN A 44 -0.13 16.91 17.34
N GLU A 45 -1.01 15.90 17.25
CA GLU A 45 -1.15 14.86 18.28
C GLU A 45 0.09 13.96 18.41
N ASN A 46 0.91 13.87 17.36
CA ASN A 46 2.01 12.91 17.29
C ASN A 46 3.38 13.55 17.09
N GLY A 47 3.49 14.87 17.23
CA GLY A 47 4.77 15.59 17.15
C GLY A 47 5.39 15.66 15.75
N TYR A 48 4.58 15.53 14.69
CA TYR A 48 5.03 15.71 13.31
C TYR A 48 4.64 17.08 12.77
N SER A 49 5.25 17.48 11.65
CA SER A 49 4.74 18.61 10.88
C SER A 49 3.62 18.18 9.93
N SER A 50 2.57 18.99 9.82
CA SER A 50 1.48 18.74 8.86
C SER A 50 2.00 18.62 7.42
N GLY A 51 3.01 19.42 7.07
CA GLY A 51 3.68 19.36 5.76
C GLY A 51 4.40 18.03 5.52
N TYR A 52 5.06 17.45 6.52
CA TYR A 52 5.69 16.14 6.38
C TYR A 52 4.65 15.03 6.13
N LEU A 53 3.55 15.03 6.89
CA LEU A 53 2.47 14.08 6.65
C LEU A 53 1.84 14.25 5.26
N ALA A 54 1.54 15.48 4.86
CA ALA A 54 0.85 15.77 3.60
C ALA A 54 1.71 15.53 2.36
N ASN A 55 3.02 15.82 2.43
CA ASN A 55 3.90 15.83 1.26
C ASN A 55 4.80 14.59 1.16
N VAL A 56 5.00 13.85 2.25
CA VAL A 56 5.89 12.67 2.26
C VAL A 56 5.11 11.40 2.59
N VAL A 57 4.46 11.37 3.75
CA VAL A 57 3.86 10.13 4.26
C VAL A 57 2.59 9.77 3.50
N ALA A 58 1.67 10.72 3.32
CA ALA A 58 0.39 10.46 2.68
C ALA A 58 0.52 10.07 1.19
N PRO A 59 1.32 10.76 0.36
CA PRO A 59 1.49 10.35 -1.04
C PRO A 59 2.08 8.96 -1.17
N GLY A 60 3.08 8.62 -0.33
CA GLY A 60 3.67 7.28 -0.29
C GLY A 60 2.64 6.21 0.09
N LEU A 61 1.87 6.44 1.17
CA LEU A 61 0.82 5.52 1.60
C LEU A 61 -0.24 5.31 0.50
N TYR A 62 -0.73 6.38 -0.11
CA TYR A 62 -1.74 6.29 -1.18
C TYR A 62 -1.24 5.54 -2.38
N TYR A 63 0.01 5.76 -2.79
CA TYR A 63 0.61 5.02 -3.88
C TYR A 63 0.63 3.51 -3.58
N ARG A 64 1.17 3.11 -2.43
CA ARG A 64 1.25 1.69 -2.03
C ARG A 64 -0.13 1.02 -1.97
N VAL A 65 -1.11 1.70 -1.39
CA VAL A 65 -2.49 1.20 -1.32
C VAL A 65 -3.11 1.13 -2.72
N SER A 66 -2.86 2.12 -3.59
CA SER A 66 -3.35 2.11 -4.98
C SER A 66 -2.84 0.90 -5.77
N GLN A 67 -1.59 0.49 -5.55
CA GLN A 67 -1.01 -0.68 -6.18
C GLN A 67 -1.69 -1.99 -5.75
N LEU A 68 -2.13 -2.08 -4.49
CA LEU A 68 -2.86 -3.22 -3.97
C LEU A 68 -4.27 -3.34 -4.55
N ILE A 69 -5.00 -2.22 -4.65
CA ILE A 69 -6.39 -2.23 -5.08
C ILE A 69 -6.56 -2.13 -6.61
N GLY A 70 -5.50 -1.70 -7.32
CA GLY A 70 -5.52 -1.50 -8.77
C GLY A 70 -6.25 -0.24 -9.24
N GLU A 71 -6.52 0.70 -8.35
CA GLU A 71 -7.24 1.96 -8.60
C GLU A 71 -6.52 3.14 -7.92
N PRO A 72 -6.56 4.34 -8.53
CA PRO A 72 -5.92 5.52 -7.95
C PRO A 72 -6.63 5.93 -6.65
N ILE A 73 -5.84 6.02 -5.58
CA ILE A 73 -6.29 6.55 -4.29
C ILE A 73 -5.95 8.02 -4.19
N ASN A 74 -6.88 8.80 -3.65
CA ASN A 74 -6.65 10.17 -3.22
C ASN A 74 -7.26 10.39 -1.83
N LYS A 75 -6.94 11.53 -1.20
CA LYS A 75 -7.46 11.90 0.12
C LYS A 75 -8.99 11.78 0.21
N LYS A 76 -9.75 12.08 -0.84
CA LYS A 76 -11.22 11.99 -0.83
C LYS A 76 -11.70 10.55 -0.88
N ASN A 77 -11.07 9.70 -1.69
CA ASN A 77 -11.49 8.31 -1.90
C ASN A 77 -10.97 7.34 -0.83
N PHE A 78 -9.92 7.71 -0.10
CA PHE A 78 -9.32 6.87 0.95
C PHE A 78 -10.27 6.61 2.12
N TYR A 79 -11.15 7.56 2.45
CA TYR A 79 -12.12 7.42 3.54
C TYR A 79 -13.32 6.54 3.20
N LEU A 80 -13.55 6.29 1.90
CA LEU A 80 -14.92 6.11 1.42
C LEU A 80 -15.33 4.67 1.18
N ASP A 81 -14.40 3.71 1.13
CA ASP A 81 -14.83 2.34 0.85
C ASP A 81 -14.00 1.26 1.54
N TYR A 82 -14.53 0.75 2.64
CA TYR A 82 -14.04 -0.45 3.31
C TYR A 82 -14.11 -1.69 2.38
N ASN A 83 -14.99 -1.70 1.37
CA ASN A 83 -15.03 -2.76 0.35
C ASN A 83 -13.84 -2.69 -0.62
N LEU A 84 -13.05 -1.61 -0.59
CA LEU A 84 -11.84 -1.45 -1.40
C LEU A 84 -10.65 -2.19 -0.79
N ILE A 85 -10.61 -2.34 0.54
CA ILE A 85 -9.53 -2.99 1.29
C ILE A 85 -9.80 -4.50 1.45
N LEU A 86 -11.06 -4.89 1.49
CA LEU A 86 -11.42 -6.30 1.42
C LEU A 86 -11.21 -6.80 0.00
N PRO A 87 -10.37 -7.83 -0.23
CA PRO A 87 -10.22 -8.37 -1.56
C PRO A 87 -11.52 -9.11 -1.89
N THR A 88 -12.41 -8.44 -2.63
CA THR A 88 -13.61 -9.10 -3.15
C THR A 88 -13.16 -10.19 -4.13
N PRO A 89 -13.75 -11.41 -4.08
CA PRO A 89 -13.33 -12.54 -4.92
C PRO A 89 -13.32 -12.19 -6.42
N HIS A 90 -14.14 -11.23 -6.85
CA HIS A 90 -14.24 -10.80 -8.24
C HIS A 90 -13.15 -9.79 -8.68
N ARG A 91 -12.43 -9.13 -7.75
CA ARG A 91 -11.38 -8.14 -8.08
C ARG A 91 -9.94 -8.67 -7.99
N PHE A 92 -9.75 -9.89 -7.48
CA PHE A 92 -8.45 -10.58 -7.50
C PHE A 92 -7.81 -10.67 -8.90
N SER A 93 -8.61 -10.69 -9.97
CA SER A 93 -8.11 -10.70 -11.36
C SER A 93 -7.14 -9.55 -11.67
N ILE A 94 -7.38 -8.35 -11.13
CA ILE A 94 -6.56 -7.16 -11.40
C ILE A 94 -5.29 -7.17 -10.54
N ALA A 95 -5.42 -7.49 -9.25
CA ALA A 95 -4.28 -7.60 -8.33
C ALA A 95 -3.34 -8.75 -8.75
N VAL A 96 -3.87 -9.91 -9.15
CA VAL A 96 -3.08 -11.04 -9.68
C VAL A 96 -2.41 -10.68 -11.00
N ARG A 97 -3.07 -9.91 -11.89
CA ARG A 97 -2.43 -9.39 -13.11
C ARG A 97 -1.24 -8.47 -12.81
N ASN A 98 -1.35 -7.59 -11.82
CA ASN A 98 -0.28 -6.68 -11.45
C ASN A 98 0.87 -7.42 -10.75
N ILE A 99 0.57 -8.38 -9.87
CA ILE A 99 1.57 -9.27 -9.27
C ILE A 99 2.28 -10.09 -10.35
N SER A 100 1.55 -10.66 -11.32
CA SER A 100 2.14 -11.43 -12.42
C SER A 100 3.01 -10.57 -13.33
N LYS A 101 2.63 -9.30 -13.58
CA LYS A 101 3.45 -8.34 -14.33
C LYS A 101 4.72 -7.94 -13.57
N MET A 102 4.65 -7.76 -12.25
CA MET A 102 5.81 -7.43 -11.41
C MET A 102 6.76 -8.61 -11.24
N ILE A 103 6.25 -9.84 -11.07
CA ILE A 103 7.08 -11.05 -11.00
C ILE A 103 7.86 -11.18 -12.31
N VAL A 104 7.20 -11.08 -13.48
CA VAL A 104 7.86 -11.18 -14.79
C VAL A 104 8.94 -10.10 -15.01
N GLN A 105 8.74 -8.86 -14.55
CA GLN A 105 9.77 -7.82 -14.61
C GLN A 105 10.97 -8.12 -13.71
N ASN A 106 10.76 -8.72 -12.54
CA ASN A 106 11.83 -9.08 -11.62
C ASN A 106 12.59 -10.33 -12.09
N THR A 107 11.91 -11.32 -12.71
CA THR A 107 12.59 -12.48 -13.34
C THR A 107 13.38 -12.11 -14.60
N GLN A 108 12.97 -11.11 -15.36
CA GLN A 108 13.78 -10.62 -16.50
C GLN A 108 15.08 -9.91 -16.08
N MET A 109 15.21 -9.48 -14.81
CA MET A 109 16.48 -8.96 -14.28
C MET A 109 17.45 -10.06 -13.84
N LEU A 110 16.95 -11.29 -13.63
CA LEU A 110 17.75 -12.45 -13.21
C LEU A 110 18.07 -13.43 -14.36
N LEU A 111 17.61 -13.16 -15.58
CA LEU A 111 17.77 -14.07 -16.71
C LEU A 111 18.29 -13.34 -17.96
N PHE A 112 19.58 -13.04 -18.00
CA PHE A 112 20.44 -13.09 -19.20
C PHE A 112 21.93 -13.10 -18.77
N PRO A 113 22.82 -13.93 -19.35
CA PRO A 113 22.68 -15.34 -19.70
C PRO A 113 23.79 -16.20 -19.02
N ILE A 114 23.47 -17.41 -18.52
CA ILE A 114 24.49 -18.47 -18.48
C ILE A 114 24.44 -19.14 -19.86
N ILE A 115 24.99 -18.46 -20.86
CA ILE A 115 25.56 -19.12 -22.03
C ILE A 115 27.05 -19.11 -21.78
N LEU A 116 27.61 -20.23 -21.32
CA LEU A 116 28.77 -20.91 -21.88
C LEU A 116 29.13 -22.11 -21.00
N ILE A 117 29.67 -23.17 -21.61
CA ILE A 117 30.27 -24.39 -21.01
C ILE A 117 29.16 -25.43 -20.73
N ILE A 118 29.00 -26.53 -21.48
CA ILE A 118 29.99 -27.55 -21.87
C ILE A 118 29.57 -28.18 -23.21
N ILE A 119 30.56 -28.33 -24.10
CA ILE A 119 30.58 -29.20 -25.30
C ILE A 119 30.75 -30.65 -24.85
#